data_AF-A0A353M675-F1
#
_entry.id   AF-A0A353M675-F1
#
_cell.length_a   1.000
_cell.length_b   1.000
_cell.length_c   1.000
_cell.angle_alpha   90.00
_cell.angle_beta   90.00
_cell.angle_gamma   90.00
#
_symmetry.space_group_name_H-M   'P 1'
#
loop_
_entity.id
_entity.type
_entity.pdbx_description
1 polymer ?
#
loop_
_entity_poly.entity_id
_entity_poly.type
_entity_poly.pdbx_seq_one_letter_code
_entity_poly.pdbx_strand_id
1 'polypeptide(L)'
;MERTLSIIKPDAVAKNVIGQIYSRFEQAGFKIVAAKMLHLDTDLASGFYAVHKDRPFYGELVEFMMSGPVMVQVLEGENAVAKHREIMGATNPKEADAG
;
A
#
# COMPACT_ATOMS: atom_id res chain seq x y z
N MET A 1 -11.61 16.41 -6.44
CA MET A 1 -11.52 14.94 -6.47
C MET A 1 -10.08 14.57 -6.72
N GLU A 2 -9.49 13.80 -5.82
CA GLU A 2 -8.09 13.35 -5.90
C GLU A 2 -8.01 11.84 -6.11
N ARG A 3 -6.83 11.38 -6.54
CA ARG A 3 -6.51 9.96 -6.62
C ARG A 3 -5.19 9.70 -5.90
N THR A 4 -5.13 8.60 -5.17
CA THR A 4 -3.90 8.12 -4.54
C THR A 4 -3.65 6.65 -4.88
N LEU A 5 -2.37 6.28 -4.89
CA LEU A 5 -1.93 4.91 -5.05
C LEU A 5 -1.90 4.23 -3.68
N SER A 6 -2.45 3.03 -3.59
CA SER A 6 -2.39 2.17 -2.41
C SER A 6 -1.90 0.79 -2.81
N ILE A 7 -1.00 0.21 -2.01
CA ILE A 7 -0.42 -1.11 -2.24
C ILE A 7 -0.62 -1.95 -0.98
N ILE A 8 -1.35 -3.05 -1.10
CA ILE A 8 -1.40 -4.10 -0.08
C ILE A 8 -0.17 -4.99 -0.30
N LYS A 9 0.73 -4.95 0.69
CA LYS A 9 2.04 -5.61 0.67
C LYS A 9 1.93 -7.14 0.76
N PRO A 10 3.02 -7.88 0.43
CA PRO A 10 2.97 -9.35 0.35
C PRO A 10 2.54 -10.04 1.65
N ASP A 11 2.89 -9.50 2.81
CA ASP A 11 2.51 -10.07 4.12
C ASP A 11 1.00 -10.02 4.37
N ALA A 12 0.34 -8.92 4.00
CA ALA A 12 -1.11 -8.79 4.11
C ALA A 12 -1.85 -9.63 3.06
N VAL A 13 -1.30 -9.77 1.86
CA VAL A 13 -1.81 -10.69 0.84
C VAL A 13 -1.73 -12.14 1.33
N ALA A 14 -0.58 -12.55 1.87
CA ALA A 14 -0.36 -13.90 2.41
C ALA A 14 -1.30 -14.24 3.58
N LYS A 15 -1.73 -13.22 4.35
CA LYS A 15 -2.73 -13.35 5.42
C LYS A 15 -4.18 -13.44 4.91
N ASN A 16 -4.41 -13.38 3.59
CA ASN A 16 -5.75 -13.41 2.97
C ASN A 16 -6.69 -12.30 3.45
N VAL A 17 -6.16 -11.10 3.76
CA VAL A 17 -6.96 -9.97 4.29
C VAL A 17 -7.24 -8.84 3.28
N ILE A 18 -7.02 -9.08 1.98
CA ILE A 18 -7.27 -8.08 0.91
C ILE A 18 -8.68 -7.49 1.00
N GLY A 19 -9.70 -8.35 1.10
CA GLY A 19 -11.10 -7.91 1.17
C GLY A 19 -11.39 -7.04 2.39
N GLN A 20 -10.81 -7.37 3.55
CA GLN A 20 -10.98 -6.60 4.78
C GLN A 20 -10.38 -5.20 4.66
N ILE A 21 -9.21 -5.09 4.01
CA ILE A 21 -8.56 -3.80 3.74
C ILE A 21 -9.39 -2.97 2.75
N TYR A 22 -9.94 -3.59 1.71
CA TYR A 22 -10.82 -2.91 0.77
C TYR A 22 -12.08 -2.38 1.44
N SER A 23 -12.71 -3.19 2.29
CA SER A 23 -13.88 -2.75 3.06
C SER A 23 -13.57 -1.52 3.92
N ARG A 24 -12.37 -1.43 4.52
CA ARG A 24 -11.95 -0.22 5.26
C ARG A 24 -11.87 1.01 4.36
N PHE A 25 -11.32 0.89 3.15
CA PHE A 25 -11.28 2.01 2.20
C PHE A 25 -12.69 2.44 1.75
N GLU A 26 -13.53 1.48 1.39
CA GLU A 26 -14.91 1.74 0.94
C GLU A 26 -15.77 2.36 2.04
N GLN A 27 -15.68 1.87 3.29
CA GLN A 27 -16.36 2.44 4.46
C GLN A 27 -15.88 3.86 4.77
N ALA A 28 -14.60 4.15 4.49
CA ALA A 28 -14.07 5.50 4.56
C ALA A 28 -14.45 6.36 3.33
N GLY A 29 -15.34 5.90 2.45
CA GLY A 29 -15.85 6.68 1.32
C GLY A 29 -14.88 6.78 0.14
N PHE A 30 -13.85 5.95 0.08
CA PHE A 30 -13.03 5.82 -1.14
C PHE A 30 -13.75 5.00 -2.20
N LYS A 31 -13.57 5.39 -3.46
CA LYS A 31 -13.90 4.56 -4.61
C LYS A 31 -12.63 3.90 -5.15
N ILE A 32 -12.64 2.58 -5.29
CA ILE A 32 -11.57 1.84 -5.98
C ILE A 32 -11.83 1.95 -7.49
N VAL A 33 -11.03 2.77 -8.18
CA VAL A 33 -11.24 3.06 -9.62
C VAL A 33 -10.35 2.23 -10.55
N ALA A 34 -9.31 1.61 -10.02
CA ALA A 34 -8.49 0.61 -10.70
C ALA A 34 -7.87 -0.33 -9.67
N ALA A 35 -7.71 -1.60 -10.02
CA ALA A 35 -7.13 -2.61 -9.14
C ALA A 35 -6.42 -3.71 -9.95
N LYS A 36 -5.23 -4.14 -9.53
CA LYS A 36 -4.48 -5.22 -10.17
C LYS A 36 -3.60 -5.96 -9.15
N MET A 37 -3.65 -7.29 -9.18
CA MET A 37 -2.67 -8.13 -8.48
C MET A 37 -1.42 -8.25 -9.34
N LEU A 38 -0.25 -8.09 -8.71
CA LEU A 38 1.06 -8.12 -9.38
C LEU A 38 2.05 -8.92 -8.55
N HIS A 39 2.98 -9.60 -9.21
CA HIS A 39 4.25 -9.99 -8.61
C HIS A 39 5.29 -9.00 -9.12
N LEU A 40 5.89 -8.22 -8.24
CA LEU A 40 6.86 -7.18 -8.64
C LEU A 40 8.20 -7.83 -9.02
N ASP A 41 8.79 -7.36 -10.12
CA ASP A 41 10.18 -7.64 -10.44
C ASP A 41 11.12 -6.59 -9.81
N THR A 42 12.43 -6.82 -9.94
CA THR A 42 13.46 -5.94 -9.37
C THR A 42 13.35 -4.52 -9.91
N ASP A 43 13.13 -4.35 -11.21
CA ASP A 43 13.12 -3.04 -11.86
C ASP A 43 11.93 -2.20 -11.38
N LEU A 44 10.75 -2.82 -11.28
CA LEU A 44 9.54 -2.15 -10.82
C LEU A 44 9.60 -1.83 -9.32
N ALA A 45 10.05 -2.78 -8.49
CA ALA A 45 10.16 -2.56 -7.04
C ALA A 45 11.24 -1.52 -6.69
N SER A 46 12.44 -1.64 -7.28
CA SER A 46 13.54 -0.71 -7.05
C SER A 46 13.22 0.69 -7.58
N GLY A 47 12.61 0.80 -8.76
CA GLY A 47 12.16 2.04 -9.37
C GLY A 47 11.08 2.74 -8.53
N PHE A 48 10.10 1.99 -8.03
CA PHE A 48 9.05 2.55 -7.17
C PHE A 48 9.61 3.12 -5.86
N TYR A 49 10.56 2.41 -5.24
CA TYR A 49 11.19 2.84 -3.99
C TYR A 49 12.47 3.65 -4.17
N ALA A 50 12.77 4.16 -5.37
CA ALA A 50 14.02 4.87 -5.66
C ALA A 50 14.29 6.08 -4.74
N VAL A 51 13.24 6.71 -4.20
CA VAL A 51 13.36 7.79 -3.19
C VAL A 51 14.05 7.36 -1.90
N HIS A 52 14.11 6.06 -1.63
CA HIS A 52 14.76 5.47 -0.46
C HIS A 52 16.11 4.81 -0.79
N LYS A 53 16.63 4.93 -2.01
CA LYS A 53 17.85 4.21 -2.45
C LYS A 53 19.07 4.38 -1.53
N ASP A 54 19.21 5.54 -0.89
CA ASP A 54 20.34 5.87 -0.01
C ASP A 54 20.08 5.49 1.46
N ARG A 55 18.94 4.85 1.75
CA ARG A 55 18.57 4.41 3.10
C ARG A 55 19.10 3.00 3.36
N PRO A 56 19.58 2.70 4.58
CA PRO A 56 20.18 1.39 4.90
C PRO A 56 19.20 0.22 4.73
N PHE A 57 17.89 0.47 4.85
CA PHE A 57 16.83 -0.55 4.70
C PHE A 57 16.36 -0.74 3.25
N TYR A 58 16.92 -0.04 2.26
CA TYR A 58 16.41 -0.07 0.89
C TYR A 58 16.42 -1.46 0.26
N GLY A 59 17.53 -2.18 0.40
CA GLY A 59 17.67 -3.54 -0.13
C GLY A 59 16.61 -4.48 0.46
N GLU A 60 16.49 -4.51 1.79
CA GLU A 60 15.49 -5.31 2.49
C GLU A 60 14.05 -4.94 2.10
N LEU A 61 13.77 -3.65 1.87
CA LEU A 61 12.46 -3.19 1.42
C LEU A 61 12.13 -3.70 0.01
N VAL A 62 13.07 -3.64 -0.92
CA VAL A 62 12.89 -4.13 -2.30
C VAL A 62 12.69 -5.64 -2.30
N GLU A 63 13.55 -6.39 -1.59
CA GLU A 63 13.43 -7.85 -1.46
C GLU A 63 12.10 -8.26 -0.83
N PHE A 64 11.67 -7.57 0.23
CA PHE A 64 10.39 -7.82 0.86
C PHE A 64 9.22 -7.63 -0.10
N MET A 65 9.23 -6.55 -0.88
CA MET A 65 8.15 -6.24 -1.82
C MET A 65 8.10 -7.20 -3.02
N MET A 66 9.20 -7.88 -3.33
CA MET A 66 9.28 -8.93 -4.35
C MET A 66 9.02 -10.34 -3.80
N SER A 67 8.95 -10.52 -2.48
CA SER A 67 8.82 -11.84 -1.83
C SER A 67 7.50 -12.57 -2.12
N GLY A 68 6.50 -11.87 -2.66
CA GLY A 68 5.21 -12.44 -3.02
C GLY A 68 4.32 -11.45 -3.77
N PRO A 69 3.08 -11.84 -4.10
CA PRO A 69 2.15 -10.98 -4.81
C PRO A 69 1.70 -9.79 -3.94
N VAL A 70 1.49 -8.65 -4.59
CA VAL A 70 0.89 -7.44 -4.04
C VAL A 70 -0.46 -7.17 -4.69
N MET A 71 -1.35 -6.50 -3.96
CA MET A 71 -2.55 -5.91 -4.56
C MET A 71 -2.33 -4.41 -4.69
N VAL A 72 -2.41 -3.90 -5.92
CA VAL A 72 -2.24 -2.47 -6.22
C VAL A 72 -3.57 -1.89 -6.63
N GLN A 73 -3.92 -0.73 -6.07
CA GLN A 73 -5.19 -0.06 -6.36
C GLN A 73 -5.05 1.46 -6.39
N VAL A 74 -5.92 2.07 -7.18
CA VAL A 74 -6.12 3.52 -7.19
C VAL A 74 -7.39 3.84 -6.41
N LEU A 75 -7.23 4.66 -5.37
CA LEU A 75 -8.32 5.13 -4.52
C LEU A 75 -8.67 6.56 -4.94
N GLU A 76 -9.94 6.81 -5.28
CA GLU A 76 -10.48 8.12 -5.63
C GLU A 76 -11.41 8.63 -4.51
N GLY A 77 -11.31 9.92 -4.19
CA GLY A 77 -12.16 10.56 -3.19
C GLY A 77 -11.80 12.03 -2.96
N GLU A 78 -12.51 12.69 -2.04
CA GLU A 78 -12.13 14.02 -1.55
C GLU A 78 -10.93 13.91 -0.59
N ASN A 79 -9.92 14.76 -0.76
CA ASN A 79 -8.68 14.74 0.01
C ASN A 79 -8.04 13.34 0.10
N ALA A 80 -8.06 12.60 -1.03
CA ALA A 80 -7.75 11.18 -1.09
C ALA A 80 -6.36 10.85 -0.53
N VAL A 81 -5.38 11.70 -0.80
CA VAL A 81 -3.99 11.48 -0.36
C VAL A 81 -3.88 11.59 1.17
N ALA A 82 -4.46 12.63 1.76
CA ALA A 82 -4.39 12.87 3.20
C ALA A 82 -5.18 11.80 3.97
N LYS A 83 -6.43 11.55 3.55
CA LYS A 83 -7.31 10.56 4.19
C LYS A 83 -6.76 9.14 4.10
N HIS A 84 -6.10 8.79 2.99
CA HIS A 84 -5.47 7.47 2.86
C HIS A 84 -4.32 7.30 3.86
N ARG A 85 -3.51 8.35 4.08
CA ARG A 85 -2.44 8.31 5.10
C ARG A 85 -2.99 8.15 6.52
N GLU A 86 -4.12 8.77 6.83
CA GLU A 86 -4.80 8.61 8.12
C GLU A 86 -5.26 7.16 8.33
N ILE A 87 -5.89 6.53 7.33
CA ILE A 87 -6.37 5.12 7.42
C ILE A 87 -5.22 4.12 7.54
N MET A 88 -4.11 4.35 6.84
CA MET A 88 -2.94 3.48 6.93
C MET A 88 -2.29 3.51 8.32
N GLY A 89 -2.61 4.53 9.12
CA GLY A 89 -2.03 4.74 10.45
C GLY A 89 -0.56 5.17 10.40
N ALA A 90 0.03 5.36 11.57
CA ALA A 90 1.45 5.63 11.69
C ALA A 90 2.27 4.50 11.03
N THR A 91 3.37 4.87 10.38
CA THR A 91 4.28 3.91 9.72
C THR A 91 4.85 2.87 10.70
N ASN A 92 4.86 3.17 12.00
CA ASN A 92 5.17 2.24 13.07
C ASN A 92 3.87 1.61 13.62
N PRO A 93 3.65 0.30 13.49
CA PRO A 93 2.46 -0.37 14.02
C PRO A 93 2.27 -0.21 15.54
N LYS A 94 3.34 0.11 16.29
CA LYS A 94 3.28 0.39 17.73
C LYS A 94 2.71 1.77 18.07
N GLU A 95 2.68 2.67 17.10
CA GLU A 95 2.15 4.04 17.20
C GLU A 95 0.85 4.22 16.42
N ALA A 96 0.35 3.15 15.77
CA ALA A 96 -0.94 3.17 15.13
C ALA A 96 -2.03 3.12 16.21
N ASP A 97 -2.89 4.13 16.23
CA ASP A 97 -4.08 4.13 17.08
C ASP A 97 -4.91 2.88 16.80
N ALA A 98 -5.49 2.30 17.86
CA ALA A 98 -6.39 1.16 17.72
C ALA A 98 -7.63 1.58 16.91
N GLY A 99 -7.69 1.12 15.66
CA GLY A 99 -8.82 1.29 14.74
C GLY A 99 -9.53 -0.03 14.45
#